data_AF-A0A240EKP6-F1
#
_entry.id   AF-A0A240EKP6-F1
#
_cell.length_a   1.000
_cell.length_b   1.000
_cell.length_c   1.000
_cell.angle_alpha   90.00
_cell.angle_beta   90.00
_cell.angle_gamma   90.00
#
_symmetry.space_group_name_H-M   'P 1'
#
loop_
_entity.id
_entity.type
_entity.pdbx_description
1 polymer ?
#
loop_
_entity_poly.entity_id
_entity_poly.type
_entity_poly.pdbx_seq_one_letter_code
_entity_poly.pdbx_strand_id
1 'polypeptide(L)' 'MPITSKYTDQQVEDILSEIAAVLDKHGAGAELSLMIAGNIATNVLNQNVAPSQRQAIAEKFSKALISSLETKDQH' A
#
# COMPACT_ATOMS: atom_id res chain seq x y z
N MET A 1 23.66 5.11 -3.57
CA MET A 1 23.15 6.48 -3.33
C MET A 1 21.85 6.35 -2.56
N PRO A 2 21.62 7.12 -1.48
CA PRO A 2 20.33 7.07 -0.80
C PRO A 2 19.28 7.52 -1.80
N ILE A 3 18.24 6.72 -1.97
CA ILE A 3 17.08 7.10 -2.76
C ILE A 3 16.38 8.17 -1.93
N THR A 4 16.59 9.44 -2.26
CA THR A 4 15.78 10.52 -1.69
C THR A 4 14.34 10.24 -2.07
N SER A 5 13.52 9.89 -1.08
CA SER A 5 12.08 9.73 -1.28
C SER A 5 11.54 11.01 -1.90
N LYS A 6 10.68 10.88 -2.91
CA LYS A 6 9.98 12.03 -3.51
C LYS A 6 8.95 12.64 -2.56
N TYR A 7 8.64 11.94 -1.46
CA TYR A 7 7.65 12.30 -0.46
C TYR A 7 8.33 12.43 0.90
N THR A 8 7.88 13.39 1.71
CA THR A 8 8.34 13.52 3.10
C THR A 8 7.71 12.43 3.96
N ASP A 9 8.44 11.93 4.95
CA ASP A 9 7.92 10.92 5.88
C ASP A 9 6.63 11.39 6.56
N GLN A 10 6.58 12.65 7.01
CA GLN A 10 5.40 13.26 7.63
C GLN A 10 4.15 13.17 6.74
N GLN A 11 4.27 13.55 5.46
CA GLN A 11 3.16 13.47 4.52
C GLN A 11 2.63 12.04 4.38
N VAL A 12 3.51 11.05 4.38
CA VAL A 12 3.11 9.64 4.29
C VAL A 12 2.39 9.20 5.56
N GLU A 13 2.93 9.55 6.73
CA GLU A 13 2.36 9.21 8.03
C GLU A 13 0.99 9.85 8.26
N ASP A 14 0.79 11.11 7.85
CA ASP A 14 -0.48 11.81 7.97
C ASP A 14 -1.57 11.10 7.15
N ILE A 15 -1.27 10.78 5.88
CA ILE A 15 -2.21 10.09 4.98
C ILE A 15 -2.54 8.68 5.51
N LEU A 16 -1.53 7.95 6.01
CA LEU A 16 -1.76 6.63 6.60
C LEU A 16 -2.67 6.70 7.83
N SER A 17 -2.45 7.71 8.69
CA SER A 17 -3.26 7.94 9.89
C SER A 17 -4.71 8.25 9.55
N GLU A 18 -4.94 9.09 8.53
CA GLU A 18 -6.29 9.40 8.06
C GLU A 18 -7.01 8.16 7.49
N ILE A 19 -6.30 7.35 6.69
CA ILE A 19 -6.87 6.10 6.16
C ILE A 19 -7.23 5.14 7.30
N ALA A 20 -6.34 4.96 8.27
CA ALA A 20 -6.60 4.11 9.44
C ALA A 20 -7.82 4.59 10.23
N ALA A 21 -7.92 5.90 10.48
CA ALA A 21 -9.06 6.48 11.17
C ALA A 21 -10.39 6.25 10.43
N VAL A 22 -10.39 6.28 9.10
CA VAL A 22 -11.59 5.96 8.29
C VAL A 22 -11.94 4.47 8.41
N LEU A 23 -10.97 3.57 8.35
CA LEU A 23 -11.22 2.13 8.51
C LEU A 23 -11.80 1.82 9.89
N ASP A 24 -11.24 2.41 10.95
CA ASP A 24 -11.70 2.26 12.34
C ASP A 24 -13.12 2.82 12.53
N LYS A 25 -13.38 4.01 12.00
CA LYS A 25 -14.71 4.65 12.05
C LYS A 25 -15.81 3.76 11.47
N HIS A 26 -15.49 2.95 10.47
CA HIS A 26 -16.43 2.03 9.83
C HIS A 26 -16.38 0.60 10.39
N GLY A 27 -15.60 0.34 11.43
CA GLY A 27 -15.47 -0.99 12.03
C GLY A 27 -14.87 -2.03 11.08
N ALA A 28 -13.98 -1.60 10.17
CA ALA A 28 -13.40 -2.49 9.17
C ALA A 28 -12.39 -3.45 9.81
N GLY A 29 -12.79 -4.72 9.94
CA GLY A 29 -11.89 -5.81 10.30
C GLY A 29 -10.82 -6.05 9.24
N ALA A 30 -9.84 -6.89 9.56
CA ALA A 30 -8.67 -7.14 8.70
C ALA A 30 -9.02 -7.51 7.25
N GLU A 31 -10.02 -8.38 7.05
CA GLU A 31 -10.46 -8.79 5.70
C GLU A 31 -10.99 -7.63 4.87
N LEU A 32 -11.88 -6.80 5.44
CA LEU A 32 -12.46 -5.65 4.75
C LEU A 32 -11.38 -4.59 4.45
N SER A 33 -10.49 -4.34 5.41
CA SER A 33 -9.38 -3.40 5.25
C SER A 33 -8.42 -3.84 4.13
N LEU A 34 -8.08 -5.13 4.05
CA LEU A 34 -7.26 -5.67 2.96
C LEU A 34 -8.00 -5.61 1.60
N MET A 35 -9.30 -5.89 1.57
CA MET A 35 -10.12 -5.74 0.35
C MET A 35 -10.13 -4.29 -0.14
N ILE A 36 -10.30 -3.31 0.76
CA ILE A 36 -10.27 -1.89 0.42
C ILE A 36 -8.89 -1.48 -0.09
N ALA A 37 -7.81 -1.86 0.60
CA ALA A 37 -6.44 -1.58 0.16
C ALA A 37 -6.15 -2.15 -1.23
N GLY A 38 -6.60 -3.38 -1.52
CA GLY A 38 -6.50 -3.99 -2.84
C GLY A 38 -7.28 -3.22 -3.92
N ASN A 39 -8.47 -2.73 -3.61
CA ASN A 39 -9.26 -1.89 -4.53
C ASN A 39 -8.59 -0.54 -4.79
N ILE A 40 -8.02 0.11 -3.76
CA ILE A 40 -7.25 1.35 -3.91
C ILE A 40 -6.07 1.12 -4.87
N ALA A 41 -5.27 0.07 -4.64
CA ALA A 41 -4.14 -0.27 -5.50
C ALA A 41 -4.58 -0.55 -6.95
N THR A 42 -5.64 -1.33 -7.12
CA THR A 42 -6.19 -1.68 -8.45
C THR A 42 -6.68 -0.44 -9.20
N ASN A 43 -7.35 0.49 -8.51
CA ASN A 43 -7.81 1.75 -9.10
C ASN A 43 -6.65 2.62 -9.56
N VAL A 44 -5.59 2.76 -8.75
CA VAL A 44 -4.36 3.49 -9.14
C VAL A 44 -3.74 2.88 -10.40
N LEU A 45 -3.61 1.56 -10.46
CA LEU A 45 -3.04 0.88 -11.63
C LEU A 45 -3.91 1.08 -12.89
N ASN A 46 -5.23 1.04 -12.75
CA ASN A 46 -6.13 1.20 -13.89
C ASN A 46 -6.19 2.65 -14.41
N GLN A 47 -6.05 3.64 -13.54
CA GLN A 47 -6.19 5.06 -13.91
C GLN A 47 -4.86 5.72 -14.27
N ASN A 48 -3.77 5.37 -13.58
CA ASN A 48 -2.51 6.11 -13.64
C ASN A 48 -1.38 5.35 -14.34
N VAL A 49 -1.61 4.09 -14.75
CA VAL A 49 -0.58 3.24 -15.37
C VAL A 49 -1.06 2.73 -16.73
N ALA A 50 -0.15 2.78 -17.71
CA ALA A 50 -0.39 2.25 -19.05
C ALA A 50 -0.73 0.74 -18.99
N PRO A 51 -1.72 0.24 -19.76
CA PRO A 51 -2.16 -1.16 -19.69
C PRO A 51 -1.03 -2.18 -19.78
N SER A 52 -0.04 -1.94 -20.65
CA SER A 52 1.12 -2.81 -20.87
C SER A 52 2.07 -2.91 -19.67
N GLN A 53 2.00 -1.99 -18.71
CA GLN A 53 2.89 -1.93 -17.55
C GLN A 53 2.22 -2.38 -16.25
N ARG A 54 0.88 -2.47 -16.20
CA ARG A 54 0.11 -2.73 -14.98
C ARG A 54 0.52 -4.01 -14.28
N GLN A 55 0.63 -5.10 -15.03
CA GLN A 55 0.99 -6.40 -14.47
C GLN A 55 2.39 -6.37 -13.84
N ALA A 56 3.39 -5.85 -14.55
CA ALA A 56 4.75 -5.77 -14.04
C ALA A 56 4.86 -4.88 -12.78
N ILE A 57 4.08 -3.80 -12.69
CA ILE A 57 4.04 -2.94 -11.51
C ILE A 57 3.29 -3.62 -10.36
N ALA A 58 2.17 -4.30 -10.62
CA ALA A 58 1.44 -5.07 -9.61
C ALA A 58 2.31 -6.18 -8.99
N GLU A 59 3.08 -6.89 -9.81
CA GLU A 59 4.03 -7.91 -9.33
C GLU A 59 5.12 -7.31 -8.43
N LYS A 60 5.67 -6.15 -8.80
CA LYS A 60 6.65 -5.43 -7.96
C LYS A 60 6.04 -4.97 -6.64
N PHE A 61 4.83 -4.42 -6.68
CA PHE A 61 4.09 -3.99 -5.49
C PHE A 61 3.83 -5.18 -4.54
N SER A 62 3.37 -6.31 -5.07
CA SER A 62 3.13 -7.53 -4.29
C SER A 62 4.41 -8.07 -3.64
N LYS A 63 5.53 -8.08 -4.38
CA LYS A 63 6.83 -8.47 -3.81
C LYS A 63 7.26 -7.54 -2.67
N ALA A 64 7.10 -6.22 -2.84
CA ALA A 64 7.43 -5.26 -1.79
C ALA A 64 6.57 -5.46 -0.54
N LEU A 65 5.27 -5.74 -0.71
CA LEU A 65 4.36 -6.10 0.39
C LEU A 65 4.88 -7.34 1.13
N ILE A 66 5.17 -8.42 0.41
CA ILE A 66 5.68 -9.67 1.01
C ILE A 66 6.99 -9.42 1.76
N SER A 67 7.92 -8.64 1.19
CA SER A 67 9.19 -8.29 1.84
C SER A 67 9.04 -7.40 3.08
N SER A 68 7.92 -6.71 3.22
CA SER A 68 7.65 -5.83 4.38
C SER A 68 6.96 -6.57 5.53
N LEU A 69 6.54 -7.82 5.33
CA LEU A 69 5.95 -8.62 6.39
C LEU A 69 7.07 -9.04 7.36
N GLU A 70 6.92 -8.66 8.63
CA GLU A 70 7.78 -9.13 9.70
C GLU A 70 7.59 -10.65 9.87
N THR A 71 8.61 -11.42 9.52
CA THR A 71 8.69 -12.82 9.96
C THR A 71 9.18 -12.81 11.41
N LYS A 72 8.40 -13.37 12.35
CA LYS A 72 8.76 -13.50 13.77
C LYS A 72 10.02 -14.36 14.06
N ASP A 73 10.83 -14.67 13.04
CA ASP A 73 12.04 -15.50 13.14
C ASP A 73 13.33 -14.68 12.95
N GLN A 74 13.40 -13.49 13.53
CA GLN A 74 14.67 -12.79 13.73
C GLN A 74 14.85 -12.47 15.23
N HIS A 75 15.33 -13.49 15.94
CA HIS A 75 15.88 -13.52 17.30
C HIS A 75 15.02 -12.99 18.47
#